data_AF-A0A428HZ25-F1
#
_entry.id   AF-A0A428HZ25-F1
#
_cell.length_a   1.000
_cell.length_b   1.000
_cell.length_c   1.000
_cell.angle_alpha   90.00
_cell.angle_beta   90.00
_cell.angle_gamma   90.00
#
_symmetry.space_group_name_H-M   'P 1'
#
loop_
_entity.id
_entity.type
_entity.pdbx_description
1 polymer ?
#
loop_
_entity_poly.entity_id
_entity_poly.type
_entity_poly.pdbx_seq_one_letter_code
_entity_poly.pdbx_strand_id
1 'polypeptide(L)'
;MKIKEIKYVYENTPYGWMWQLDLDGYRPFYPCGDLKGLKKFVKEDLGVLLDQMNSDTNYGLAYHACGYNGQAQQAYIDEWEKLGVCVF
;
A
#
# COMPACT_ATOMS: atom_id res chain seq x y z
N MET A 1 -7.44 12.51 -8.51
CA MET A 1 -8.32 12.85 -7.36
C MET A 1 -7.54 13.66 -6.31
N LYS A 2 -8.18 14.52 -5.49
CA LYS A 2 -7.54 15.11 -4.29
C LYS A 2 -8.00 14.33 -3.07
N ILE A 3 -7.06 13.75 -2.32
CA ILE A 3 -7.38 13.12 -1.04
C ILE A 3 -7.69 14.19 0.01
N LYS A 4 -8.80 14.03 0.70
CA LYS A 4 -9.26 14.89 1.79
C LYS A 4 -8.83 14.34 3.15
N GLU A 5 -8.72 13.02 3.28
CA GLU A 5 -8.47 12.36 4.55
C GLU A 5 -7.61 11.09 4.38
N ILE A 6 -6.56 10.98 5.22
CA ILE A 6 -5.74 9.78 5.37
C ILE A 6 -5.93 9.28 6.80
N LYS A 7 -6.54 8.10 6.97
CA LYS A 7 -6.69 7.46 8.28
C LYS A 7 -5.83 6.22 8.39
N TYR A 8 -5.38 5.98 9.61
CA TYR A 8 -4.73 4.74 10.02
C TYR A 8 -5.66 4.05 11.00
N VAL A 9 -6.18 2.89 10.62
CA VAL A 9 -7.20 2.17 11.38
C VAL A 9 -6.59 0.89 11.91
N TYR A 10 -6.79 0.58 13.19
CA TYR A 10 -6.39 -0.71 13.75
C TYR A 10 -7.62 -1.62 13.83
N GLU A 11 -7.63 -2.68 13.02
CA GLU A 11 -8.77 -3.58 12.90
C GLU A 11 -8.33 -5.03 12.72
N ASN A 12 -9.27 -5.97 12.91
CA ASN A 12 -9.01 -7.39 12.73
C ASN A 12 -9.25 -7.77 11.27
N THR A 13 -8.19 -8.16 10.57
CA THR A 13 -8.24 -8.61 9.17
C THR A 13 -8.26 -10.14 9.10
N PRO A 14 -8.45 -10.75 7.91
CA PRO A 14 -8.23 -12.19 7.73
C PRO A 14 -6.83 -12.69 8.14
N TYR A 15 -5.85 -11.78 8.28
CA TYR A 15 -4.48 -12.08 8.71
C TYR A 15 -4.21 -11.67 10.17
N GLY A 16 -5.23 -11.24 10.93
CA GLY A 16 -5.15 -10.85 12.32
C GLY A 16 -5.22 -9.33 12.56
N TRP A 17 -4.96 -8.92 13.80
CA TRP A 17 -4.99 -7.52 14.20
C TRP A 17 -3.78 -6.76 13.67
N MET A 18 -4.05 -5.70 12.88
CA MET A 18 -2.99 -4.92 12.25
C MET A 18 -3.47 -3.51 11.88
N TRP A 19 -2.52 -2.62 11.60
CA TRP A 19 -2.83 -1.30 11.09
C TRP A 19 -3.18 -1.36 9.61
N GLN A 20 -4.21 -0.63 9.20
CA GLN A 20 -4.74 -0.57 7.84
C GLN A 20 -4.84 0.89 7.38
N LEU A 21 -4.79 1.10 6.07
CA LEU A 21 -4.90 2.41 5.44
C LEU A 21 -6.33 2.64 4.94
N ASP A 22 -6.87 3.83 5.20
CA ASP A 22 -8.12 4.31 4.62
C ASP A 22 -7.86 5.69 3.98
N LEU A 23 -7.98 5.73 2.66
CA LEU A 23 -7.77 6.88 1.78
C LEU A 23 -9.13 7.36 1.25
N ASP A 24 -9.78 8.28 1.95
CA ASP A 24 -11.14 8.75 1.58
C ASP A 24 -12.15 7.60 1.35
N GLY A 25 -12.10 6.54 2.16
CA GLY A 25 -12.95 5.35 2.01
C GLY A 25 -12.41 4.29 1.04
N TYR A 26 -11.35 4.59 0.28
CA TYR A 26 -10.60 3.58 -0.44
C TYR A 26 -9.64 2.86 0.52
N ARG A 27 -9.83 1.54 0.65
CA ARG A 27 -9.09 0.69 1.58
C ARG A 27 -8.28 -0.34 0.80
N PRO A 28 -7.08 0.01 0.33
CA PRO A 28 -6.24 -0.96 -0.33
C PRO A 28 -5.78 -2.01 0.68
N PHE A 29 -5.87 -3.27 0.30
CA PHE A 29 -5.60 -4.37 1.22
C PHE A 29 -4.10 -4.69 1.25
N TYR A 30 -3.39 -3.98 2.12
CA TYR A 30 -1.99 -4.26 2.45
C TYR A 30 -1.92 -4.80 3.87
N PRO A 31 -1.45 -6.03 4.08
CA PRO A 31 -1.05 -6.47 5.41
C PRO A 31 0.10 -5.57 5.85
N CYS A 32 -0.21 -4.55 6.65
CA CYS A 32 0.78 -3.61 7.16
C CYS A 32 1.07 -3.94 8.61
N GLY A 33 2.35 -3.98 8.97
CA GLY A 33 2.82 -4.29 10.32
C GLY A 33 2.50 -3.18 11.31
N ASP A 34 3.54 -2.59 11.90
CA ASP A 34 3.33 -1.51 12.87
C ASP A 34 2.92 -0.18 12.19
N LEU A 35 2.35 0.73 12.98
CA LEU A 35 1.89 2.04 12.51
C LEU A 35 3.02 2.89 11.91
N LYS A 36 4.26 2.69 12.35
CA LYS A 36 5.42 3.47 11.88
C LYS A 36 5.80 3.03 10.46
N GLY A 37 5.84 1.73 10.20
CA GLY A 37 6.04 1.16 8.86
C GLY A 37 4.95 1.65 7.90
N LEU A 38 3.68 1.57 8.32
CA LEU A 38 2.56 2.04 7.52
C LEU A 38 2.65 3.54 7.18
N LYS A 39 2.96 4.39 8.16
CA LYS A 39 3.15 5.84 7.91
C LYS A 39 4.30 6.13 6.97
N LYS A 40 5.39 5.38 7.06
CA LYS A 40 6.53 5.51 6.16
C LYS A 40 6.15 5.13 4.73
N PHE A 41 5.50 3.98 4.57
CA PHE A 41 4.98 3.51 3.30
C PHE A 41 4.05 4.53 2.64
N VAL A 42 3.03 5.01 3.37
CA VAL A 42 2.09 6.02 2.84
C VAL A 42 2.82 7.30 2.42
N LYS A 43 3.85 7.73 3.14
CA LYS A 43 4.60 8.92 2.81
C LYS A 43 5.43 8.75 1.54
N GLU A 44 6.11 7.61 1.39
CA GLU A 44 7.03 7.36 0.28
C GLU A 44 6.29 6.96 -1.01
N ASP A 45 5.17 6.24 -0.88
CA ASP A 45 4.40 5.70 -2.01
C ASP A 45 3.04 6.39 -2.22
N LEU A 46 2.81 7.57 -1.64
CA LEU A 46 1.53 8.27 -1.84
C LEU A 46 1.20 8.44 -3.33
N GLY A 47 2.19 8.77 -4.16
CA GLY A 47 2.01 8.90 -5.61
C GLY A 47 1.51 7.59 -6.24
N VAL A 48 2.19 6.48 -5.95
CA VAL A 48 1.84 5.15 -6.47
C VAL A 48 0.44 4.70 -6.00
N LEU A 49 0.11 4.93 -4.72
CA LEU A 49 -1.20 4.64 -4.15
C LEU A 49 -2.31 5.42 -4.84
N LEU A 50 -2.08 6.71 -5.11
CA LEU A 50 -3.02 7.55 -5.84
C LEU A 50 -3.14 7.09 -7.29
N ASP A 51 -2.04 6.76 -7.95
CA ASP A 51 -2.06 6.31 -9.35
C ASP A 51 -2.84 5.00 -9.48
N GLN A 52 -2.65 4.04 -8.57
CA GLN A 52 -3.45 2.82 -8.53
C GLN A 52 -4.92 3.11 -8.28
N MET A 53 -5.25 3.93 -7.27
CA MET A 53 -6.64 4.28 -6.93
C MET A 53 -7.39 4.96 -8.08
N ASN A 54 -6.69 5.69 -8.97
CA ASN A 54 -7.27 6.33 -10.14
C ASN A 54 -7.14 5.48 -11.42
N SER A 55 -6.61 4.26 -11.34
CA SER A 55 -6.43 3.38 -12.50
C SER A 55 -7.67 2.53 -12.75
N ASP A 56 -8.02 2.36 -14.03
CA ASP A 56 -9.00 1.35 -14.47
C ASP A 56 -8.41 -0.06 -14.59
N THR A 57 -7.10 -0.21 -14.34
CA THR A 57 -6.40 -1.50 -14.42
C THR A 57 -6.48 -2.25 -13.10
N ASN A 58 -6.53 -3.58 -13.16
CA ASN A 58 -6.56 -4.45 -11.98
C ASN A 58 -5.16 -4.91 -11.55
N TYR A 59 -4.12 -4.14 -11.87
CA TYR A 59 -2.76 -4.49 -11.52
C TYR A 59 -2.46 -4.16 -10.06
N GLY A 60 -1.53 -4.93 -9.49
CA GLY A 60 -1.00 -4.72 -8.14
C GLY A 60 -0.20 -3.42 -8.03
N LEU A 61 0.01 -2.97 -6.80
CA LEU A 61 0.79 -1.79 -6.47
C LEU A 61 2.22 -1.87 -7.03
N ALA A 62 2.86 -3.04 -7.00
CA ALA A 62 4.21 -3.20 -7.54
C ALA A 62 4.27 -2.91 -9.04
N TYR A 63 3.20 -3.23 -9.79
CA TYR A 63 3.10 -2.84 -11.20
C TYR A 63 2.95 -1.33 -11.36
N HIS A 64 2.15 -0.67 -10.52
CA HIS A 64 2.05 0.79 -10.54
C HIS A 64 3.38 1.47 -10.20
N ALA A 65 4.17 0.88 -9.30
CA ALA A 65 5.48 1.39 -8.93
C ALA A 65 6.55 1.17 -10.02
N CYS A 66 6.54 0.02 -10.69
CA CYS A 66 7.68 -0.44 -11.51
C CYS A 66 7.37 -0.73 -12.99
N GLY A 67 6.10 -0.69 -13.40
CA GLY A 67 5.65 -1.15 -14.72
C GLY A 67 5.81 -2.65 -14.92
N TYR A 68 5.75 -3.13 -16.17
CA TYR A 68 5.89 -4.56 -16.52
C TYR A 68 7.36 -5.03 -16.43
N ASN A 69 7.90 -5.08 -15.22
CA ASN A 69 9.26 -5.52 -14.92
C ASN A 69 9.27 -6.38 -13.64
N GLY A 70 9.24 -7.70 -13.81
CA GLY A 70 9.13 -8.63 -12.68
C GLY A 70 10.27 -8.54 -11.66
N GLN A 71 11.50 -8.20 -12.10
CA GLN A 71 12.62 -8.03 -11.16
C GLN A 71 12.47 -6.77 -10.31
N ALA A 72 12.07 -5.65 -10.92
CA ALA A 72 11.83 -4.42 -10.20
C ALA A 72 10.61 -4.54 -9.27
N GLN A 73 9.54 -5.20 -9.72
CA GLN A 73 8.37 -5.50 -8.89
C GLN A 73 8.74 -6.30 -7.65
N GLN A 74 9.51 -7.39 -7.80
CA GLN A 74 9.93 -8.21 -6.66
C GLN A 74 10.84 -7.42 -5.71
N ALA A 75 11.77 -6.62 -6.23
CA ALA A 75 12.63 -5.79 -5.39
C ALA A 75 11.83 -4.78 -4.55
N TYR A 76 10.81 -4.16 -5.15
CA TYR A 76 9.89 -3.25 -4.45
C TYR A 76 9.10 -3.97 -3.34
N ILE A 77 8.59 -5.18 -3.61
CA ILE A 77 7.90 -6.00 -2.61
C ILE A 77 8.84 -6.35 -1.44
N ASP A 78 10.05 -6.82 -1.75
CA ASP A 78 11.04 -7.23 -0.74
C ASP A 78 11.50 -6.06 0.14
N GLU A 79 11.57 -4.85 -0.41
CA GLU A 79 11.92 -3.63 0.35
C GLU A 79 10.87 -3.29 1.40
N TRP A 80 9.58 -3.39 1.05
CA TRP A 80 8.49 -3.12 1.97
C TRP A 80 8.29 -4.26 2.98
N GLU A 81 8.50 -5.51 2.58
CA GLU A 81 8.42 -6.65 3.47
C GLU A 81 9.41 -6.53 4.64
N LYS A 82 10.63 -6.02 4.40
CA LYS A 82 11.62 -5.73 5.46
C LYS A 82 11.14 -4.72 6.51
N LEU A 83 10.14 -3.91 6.17
CA LEU A 83 9.50 -2.93 7.05
C LEU A 83 8.16 -3.43 7.60
N GLY A 84 7.83 -4.71 7.35
CA GLY A 84 6.59 -5.35 7.76
C GLY A 84 5.38 -4.94 6.92
N VAL A 85 5.58 -4.37 5.73
CA VAL A 85 4.50 -3.95 4.83
C VAL A 85 4.45 -4.93 3.66
N CYS A 86 3.35 -5.67 3.53
CA CYS A 86 3.15 -6.61 2.44
C CYS A 86 2.35 -5.93 1.31
N VAL A 87 2.95 -5.85 0.14
CA VAL A 87 2.35 -5.27 -1.07
C VAL A 87 2.42 -6.30 -2.21
N PHE A 88 1.49 -6.21 -3.17
CA PHE A 88 1.41 -7.04 -4.36
C PHE A 88 1.13 -6.15 -5.57
#